data_AF-E5YE49-F1
#
_entry.id   AF-E5YE49-F1
#
_cell.length_a   1.000
_cell.length_b   1.000
_cell.length_c   1.000
_cell.angle_alpha   90.00
_cell.angle_beta   90.00
_cell.angle_gamma   90.00
#
_symmetry.space_group_name_H-M   'P 1'
#
loop_
_entity.id
_entity.type
_entity.pdbx_description
1 polymer ?
#
loop_
_entity_poly.entity_id
_entity_poly.type
_entity_poly.pdbx_seq_one_letter_code
_entity_poly.pdbx_strand_id
1 'polypeptide(L)'
;MADHKFWLSQIRRQLDPRFNRAKRVWQSLSAEQRGVLLHAAGLPPVLCRYSWEAIDAKDLVKLRRGIQRIKALIGRFDDLAKEDFCSTGAAENISPAPVGGVEMVIAPRLLWQAEQVIAAKETQQH
;
A
#
# COMPACT_ATOMS: atom_id res chain seq x y z
N MET A 1 13.14 -34.38 17.55
CA MET A 1 12.32 -35.05 16.50
C MET A 1 10.88 -34.60 16.66
N ALA A 2 10.19 -34.26 15.56
CA ALA A 2 8.79 -33.85 15.63
C ALA A 2 7.90 -35.07 15.93
N ASP A 3 7.12 -34.98 17.01
CA ASP A 3 6.26 -36.06 17.52
C ASP A 3 4.99 -36.25 16.65
N HIS A 4 4.38 -37.43 16.69
CA HIS A 4 3.16 -37.76 15.93
C HIS A 4 2.01 -36.78 16.21
N LYS A 5 1.91 -36.28 17.46
CA LYS A 5 0.95 -35.23 17.84
C LYS A 5 1.19 -33.90 17.10
N PHE A 6 2.45 -33.54 16.84
CA PHE A 6 2.79 -32.33 16.09
C PHE A 6 2.30 -32.43 14.64
N TRP A 7 2.56 -33.55 13.96
CA TRP A 7 2.11 -33.77 12.58
C TRP A 7 0.58 -33.84 12.47
N LEU A 8 -0.09 -34.52 13.40
CA LEU A 8 -1.57 -34.51 13.46
C LEU A 8 -2.13 -33.11 13.67
N SER A 9 -1.50 -32.28 14.50
CA SER A 9 -1.94 -30.89 14.69
C SER A 9 -1.78 -30.05 13.44
N GLN A 10 -0.72 -30.28 12.66
CA GLN A 10 -0.46 -29.57 11.42
C GLN A 10 -1.43 -29.98 10.31
N ILE A 11 -1.72 -31.27 10.21
CA ILE A 11 -2.71 -31.80 9.26
C ILE A 11 -4.12 -31.27 9.62
N ARG A 12 -4.51 -31.30 10.91
CA ARG A 12 -5.79 -30.72 11.36
C ARG A 12 -5.91 -29.23 11.05
N ARG A 13 -4.81 -28.47 11.17
CA ARG A 13 -4.77 -27.05 10.78
C ARG A 13 -4.95 -26.82 9.28
N GLN A 14 -4.57 -27.78 8.45
CA GLN A 14 -4.76 -27.72 7.00
C GLN A 14 -6.17 -28.17 6.58
N LEU A 15 -6.77 -29.10 7.32
CA LEU A 15 -8.06 -29.72 6.99
C LEU A 15 -9.27 -29.01 7.58
N ASP A 16 -9.15 -28.34 8.72
CA ASP A 16 -10.28 -27.68 9.38
C ASP A 16 -10.29 -26.16 9.08
N PRO A 17 -11.27 -25.66 8.30
CA PRO A 17 -11.41 -24.24 7.98
C PRO A 17 -11.52 -23.34 9.22
N ARG A 18 -11.96 -23.88 10.37
CA ARG A 18 -12.09 -23.16 11.65
C ARG A 18 -10.72 -22.80 12.26
N PHE A 19 -9.66 -23.51 11.87
CA PHE A 19 -8.30 -23.28 12.36
C PHE A 19 -7.45 -22.36 11.48
N ASN A 20 -8.04 -21.75 10.45
CA ASN A 20 -7.34 -20.76 9.64
C ASN A 20 -7.12 -19.45 10.41
N ARG A 21 -6.01 -19.38 11.14
CA ARG A 21 -5.60 -18.20 11.92
C ARG A 21 -5.35 -16.98 11.05
N ALA A 22 -4.84 -17.17 9.83
CA ALA A 22 -4.57 -16.07 8.91
C ALA A 22 -5.86 -15.38 8.47
N LYS A 23 -6.91 -16.16 8.17
CA LYS A 23 -8.26 -15.67 7.91
C LYS A 23 -8.81 -14.83 9.07
N ARG A 24 -8.71 -15.34 10.30
CA ARG A 24 -9.19 -14.61 11.50
C ARG A 24 -8.48 -13.26 11.66
N VAL A 25 -7.16 -13.24 11.50
CA VAL A 25 -6.38 -12.00 11.56
C VAL A 25 -6.80 -11.06 10.42
N TRP A 26 -6.90 -11.54 9.18
CA TRP A 26 -7.36 -10.72 8.06
C TRP A 26 -8.70 -10.04 8.33
N GLN A 27 -9.66 -10.81 8.86
CA GLN A 27 -11.00 -10.32 9.18
C GLN A 27 -10.99 -9.29 10.32
N SER A 28 -10.06 -9.36 11.27
CA SER A 28 -9.93 -8.37 12.35
C SER A 28 -9.24 -7.06 11.94
N LEU A 29 -8.53 -7.04 10.80
CA LEU A 29 -7.84 -5.84 10.33
C LEU A 29 -8.82 -4.84 9.69
N SER A 30 -8.55 -3.55 9.89
CA SER A 30 -9.23 -2.46 9.18
C SER A 30 -8.88 -2.46 7.68
N ALA A 31 -9.65 -1.73 6.87
CA ALA A 31 -9.39 -1.63 5.44
C ALA A 31 -8.03 -0.98 5.15
N GLU A 32 -7.63 0.02 5.95
CA GLU A 32 -6.32 0.69 5.83
C GLU A 32 -5.18 -0.29 6.14
N GLN A 33 -5.31 -1.05 7.24
CA GLN A 33 -4.31 -2.05 7.63
C GLN A 33 -4.15 -3.13 6.57
N ARG A 34 -5.26 -3.61 5.98
CA ARG A 34 -5.22 -4.53 4.83
C ARG A 34 -4.53 -3.91 3.63
N GLY A 35 -4.78 -2.62 3.37
CA GLY A 35 -4.14 -1.86 2.30
C GLY A 35 -2.61 -1.86 2.41
N VAL A 36 -2.07 -1.65 3.61
CA VAL A 36 -0.61 -1.71 3.87
C VAL A 36 -0.04 -3.09 3.52
N LEU A 37 -0.70 -4.16 3.97
CA LEU A 37 -0.25 -5.53 3.68
C LEU A 37 -0.30 -5.86 2.18
N LEU A 38 -1.36 -5.43 1.49
CA LEU A 38 -1.54 -5.64 0.05
C LEU A 38 -0.50 -4.87 -0.75
N HIS A 39 -0.24 -3.61 -0.38
CA HIS A 39 0.78 -2.79 -1.03
C HIS A 39 2.16 -3.44 -0.95
N ALA A 40 2.56 -3.90 0.24
CA ALA A 40 3.82 -4.61 0.43
C ALA A 40 3.87 -5.98 -0.27
N ALA A 41 2.72 -6.57 -0.60
CA ALA A 41 2.62 -7.78 -1.40
C ALA A 41 2.63 -7.51 -2.91
N GLY A 42 2.54 -6.25 -3.35
CA GLY A 42 2.35 -5.87 -4.75
C GLY A 42 0.98 -6.29 -5.30
N LEU A 43 -0.03 -6.33 -4.43
CA LEU A 43 -1.37 -6.75 -4.76
C LEU A 43 -2.30 -5.55 -4.97
N PRO A 44 -3.37 -5.70 -5.78
CA PRO A 44 -4.33 -4.62 -6.01
C PRO A 44 -5.00 -4.16 -4.70
N PRO A 45 -5.11 -2.84 -4.46
CA PRO A 45 -5.73 -2.31 -3.24
C PRO A 45 -7.21 -2.67 -3.12
N VAL A 46 -7.89 -2.99 -4.22
CA VAL A 46 -9.30 -3.40 -4.24
C VAL A 46 -9.57 -4.63 -3.35
N LEU A 47 -8.55 -5.49 -3.16
CA LEU A 47 -8.66 -6.68 -2.32
C LEU A 47 -8.85 -6.35 -0.83
N CYS A 48 -8.68 -5.11 -0.39
CA CYS A 48 -8.89 -4.73 1.02
C CYS A 48 -10.35 -4.94 1.47
N ARG A 49 -11.30 -4.86 0.52
CA ARG A 49 -12.74 -5.05 0.73
C ARG A 49 -13.17 -6.51 0.64
N TYR A 50 -12.28 -7.40 0.22
CA TYR A 50 -12.60 -8.80 -0.04
C TYR A 50 -12.51 -9.62 1.24
N SER A 51 -13.41 -10.60 1.38
CA SER A 51 -13.28 -11.65 2.39
C SER A 51 -12.06 -12.53 2.06
N TRP A 52 -11.50 -13.18 3.07
CA TRP A 52 -10.31 -14.03 2.90
C TRP A 52 -10.52 -15.12 1.83
N GLU A 53 -11.73 -15.65 1.75
CA GLU A 53 -12.13 -16.70 0.83
C GLU A 53 -12.32 -16.23 -0.62
N ALA A 54 -12.50 -14.93 -0.83
CA ALA A 54 -12.62 -14.34 -2.16
C ALA A 54 -11.25 -13.97 -2.77
N ILE A 55 -10.15 -14.15 -2.02
CA ILE A 55 -8.80 -13.89 -2.50
C ILE A 55 -8.24 -15.18 -3.10
N ASP A 56 -7.70 -15.10 -4.32
CA ASP A 56 -7.09 -16.26 -4.98
C ASP A 56 -5.91 -16.82 -4.19
N ALA A 57 -5.72 -18.14 -4.26
CA ALA A 57 -4.66 -18.84 -3.55
C ALA A 57 -3.26 -18.31 -3.93
N LYS A 58 -3.05 -17.94 -5.19
CA LYS A 58 -1.78 -17.34 -5.66
C LYS A 58 -1.52 -16.00 -4.98
N ASP A 59 -2.56 -15.19 -4.80
CA ASP A 59 -2.46 -13.90 -4.15
C ASP A 59 -2.29 -14.04 -2.64
N LEU A 60 -2.87 -15.06 -2.00
CA LEU A 60 -2.58 -15.39 -0.59
C LEU A 60 -1.11 -15.78 -0.38
N VAL A 61 -0.48 -16.46 -1.33
CA VAL A 61 0.97 -16.75 -1.28
C VAL A 61 1.80 -15.48 -1.42
N LYS A 62 1.44 -14.57 -2.34
CA LYS A 62 2.11 -13.26 -2.47
C LYS A 62 1.92 -12.43 -1.20
N LEU A 63 0.72 -12.42 -0.63
CA LEU A 63 0.40 -11.74 0.63
C LEU A 63 1.30 -12.24 1.76
N ARG A 64 1.45 -13.56 1.90
CA ARG A 64 2.39 -14.15 2.87
C ARG A 64 3.82 -13.65 2.67
N ARG A 65 4.32 -13.60 1.43
CA ARG A 65 5.66 -13.08 1.12
C ARG A 65 5.78 -11.59 1.43
N GLY A 66 4.76 -10.80 1.10
CA GLY A 66 4.66 -9.38 1.45
C GLY A 66 4.77 -9.15 2.96
N ILE A 67 4.03 -9.92 3.76
CA ILE A 67 4.10 -9.87 5.22
C ILE A 67 5.51 -10.21 5.73
N GLN A 68 6.17 -11.25 5.19
CA GLN A 68 7.54 -11.58 5.60
C GLN A 68 8.52 -10.45 5.27
N ARG A 69 8.38 -9.79 4.11
CA ARG A 69 9.19 -8.61 3.75
C ARG A 69 8.97 -7.46 4.73
N ILE A 70 7.72 -7.14 5.07
CA ILE A 70 7.41 -6.12 6.08
C ILE A 70 8.08 -6.46 7.41
N LYS A 71 7.95 -7.71 7.88
CA LYS A 71 8.57 -8.13 9.15
C LYS A 71 10.08 -7.95 9.14
N ALA A 72 10.75 -8.33 8.05
CA ALA A 72 12.19 -8.16 7.91
C ALA A 72 12.58 -6.67 7.83
N LEU A 73 11.74 -5.83 7.25
CA LEU A 73 11.96 -4.39 7.17
C LEU A 73 11.78 -3.72 8.53
N ILE A 74 10.68 -4.00 9.24
CA ILE A 74 10.42 -3.50 10.60
C ILE A 74 11.58 -3.84 11.52
N GLY A 75 12.11 -5.06 11.43
CA GLY A 75 13.28 -5.46 12.22
C GLY A 75 14.55 -4.62 12.01
N ARG A 76 14.63 -3.84 10.92
CA ARG A 76 15.74 -2.88 10.72
C ARG A 76 15.54 -1.55 11.44
N PHE A 77 14.31 -1.24 11.83
CA PHE A 77 13.95 -0.03 12.55
C PHE A 77 13.82 -0.29 14.06
N ASP A 78 13.97 -1.54 14.53
CA ASP A 78 13.78 -1.91 15.94
C ASP A 78 14.75 -1.19 16.89
N ASP A 79 15.97 -0.87 16.44
CA ASP A 79 16.99 -0.18 17.23
C ASP A 79 16.98 1.35 17.10
N LEU A 80 16.06 1.90 16.29
CA LEU A 80 16.00 3.35 16.06
C LEU A 80 15.21 4.06 17.15
N ALA A 81 15.78 5.14 17.67
CA ALA A 81 15.15 5.96 18.67
C ALA A 81 14.11 6.89 18.04
N LYS A 82 13.18 7.42 18.83
CA LYS A 82 12.15 8.33 18.32
C LYS A 82 12.78 9.59 17.70
N GLU A 83 13.91 10.01 18.25
CA GLU A 83 14.70 11.16 17.85
C GLU A 83 15.26 11.00 16.43
N ASP A 84 15.48 9.76 15.97
CA ASP A 84 15.94 9.44 14.61
C ASP A 84 14.84 9.69 13.55
N PHE A 85 13.58 9.84 13.96
CA PHE A 85 12.44 10.14 13.09
C PHE A 85 12.11 11.64 13.02
N CYS A 86 12.98 12.50 13.52
CA CYS A 86 12.87 13.94 13.37
C CYS A 86 13.65 14.38 12.13
N SER A 87 12.99 15.12 11.23
CA SER A 87 13.70 15.89 10.22
C SER A 87 14.42 17.03 10.94
N THR A 88 15.67 16.81 11.37
CA THR A 88 16.54 17.90 11.79
C THR A 88 16.63 18.83 10.58
N GLY A 89 15.99 20.00 10.67
CA GLY A 89 15.96 21.02 9.61
C GLY A 89 17.32 21.65 9.34
N ALA A 90 18.41 20.92 9.56
CA ALA A 90 19.66 21.18 8.89
C ALA A 90 19.42 20.91 7.42
N ALA A 91 19.04 21.97 6.70
CA ALA A 91 19.26 22.08 5.28
C ALA A 91 20.77 21.90 5.04
N GLU A 92 21.25 20.66 5.08
CA GLU A 92 22.37 20.31 4.24
C GLU A 92 21.96 20.79 2.86
N ASN A 93 22.80 21.61 2.23
CA ASN A 93 22.69 21.99 0.82
C ASN A 93 22.88 20.73 -0.05
N ILE A 94 22.05 19.72 0.16
CA ILE A 94 21.77 18.70 -0.83
C ILE A 94 20.99 19.48 -1.87
N SER A 95 21.71 19.99 -2.87
CA SER A 95 21.10 20.42 -4.13
C SER A 95 20.04 19.38 -4.45
N PRO A 96 18.75 19.75 -4.53
CA PRO A 96 17.74 18.77 -4.87
C PRO A 96 18.21 18.14 -6.18
N ALA A 97 18.46 16.83 -6.17
CA ALA A 97 18.46 16.09 -7.42
C ALA A 97 17.16 16.51 -8.12
N PRO A 98 17.20 16.93 -9.40
CA PRO A 98 16.03 17.47 -10.05
C PRO A 98 14.94 16.40 -10.00
N VAL A 99 14.06 16.52 -9.01
CA VAL A 99 12.77 15.86 -9.01
C VAL A 99 12.17 16.47 -10.26
N GLY A 100 12.01 15.65 -11.31
CA GLY A 100 11.46 16.08 -12.58
C GLY A 100 10.14 16.78 -12.30
N GLY A 101 10.23 18.09 -12.12
CA GLY A 101 9.11 18.97 -11.93
C GLY A 101 8.40 18.86 -13.26
N VAL A 102 7.25 18.21 -13.25
CA VAL A 102 6.31 18.37 -14.34
C VAL A 102 5.86 19.82 -14.24
N GLU A 103 6.65 20.71 -14.84
CA GLU A 103 6.23 22.05 -15.16
C GLU A 103 5.05 21.86 -16.10
N MET A 104 3.85 22.25 -15.64
CA MET A 104 2.65 22.13 -16.44
C MET A 104 2.74 23.18 -17.55
N VAL A 105 3.45 22.86 -18.64
CA VAL A 105 3.49 23.68 -19.83
C VAL A 105 2.12 23.54 -20.49
N ILE A 106 1.25 24.51 -20.26
CA ILE A 106 -0.03 24.61 -20.96
C ILE A 106 0.30 24.78 -22.44
N ALA A 107 -0.08 23.82 -23.27
CA ALA A 107 0.09 23.93 -24.70
C ALA A 107 -0.59 25.23 -25.20
N PRO A 108 0.06 26.06 -26.05
CA PRO A 108 -0.48 27.36 -26.48
C PRO A 108 -1.92 27.30 -27.01
N ARG A 109 -2.31 26.16 -27.59
CA ARG A 109 -3.66 25.91 -28.09
C ARG A 109 -4.73 25.88 -27.00
N LEU A 110 -4.40 25.38 -25.81
CA LEU A 110 -5.32 25.36 -24.65
C LEU A 110 -5.51 26.75 -24.07
N LEU A 111 -4.48 27.60 -24.13
CA LEU A 111 -4.53 29.01 -23.74
C LEU A 111 -5.51 29.79 -24.63
N TRP A 112 -5.38 29.62 -25.96
CA TRP A 112 -6.30 30.22 -26.94
C TRP A 112 -7.75 29.78 -26.76
N GLN A 113 -7.98 28.51 -26.40
CA GLN A 113 -9.34 28.00 -26.17
C GLN A 113 -9.95 28.58 -24.89
N ALA A 114 -9.16 28.75 -23.83
CA ALA A 114 -9.63 29.36 -22.59
C ALA A 114 -9.99 30.84 -22.79
N GLU A 115 -9.18 31.60 -23.54
CA GLU A 115 -9.45 33.00 -23.86
C GLU A 115 -10.75 33.18 -24.65
N GLN A 116 -11.02 32.31 -25.63
CA GLN A 116 -12.28 32.37 -26.39
C GLN A 116 -13.52 32.05 -25.55
N VAL A 117 -13.41 31.15 -24.58
CA VAL A 117 -14.52 30.83 -23.66
C VAL A 117 -14.80 31.98 -22.70
N ILE A 118 -13.76 32.68 -22.24
CA ILE A 118 -13.92 33.87 -21.40
C ILE A 118 -14.59 34.99 -22.21
N ALA A 119 -14.08 35.29 -23.41
CA ALA A 119 -14.64 36.32 -24.28
C ALA A 119 -16.11 36.05 -24.66
N ALA A 120 -16.46 34.79 -24.95
CA ALA A 120 -17.84 34.41 -25.29
C ALA A 120 -18.82 34.53 -24.12
N LYS A 121 -18.35 34.40 -22.87
CA LYS A 121 -19.19 34.58 -21.68
C LYS A 121 -19.46 36.05 -21.37
N GLU A 122 -18.50 36.93 -21.65
CA GLU A 122 -18.65 38.37 -21.47
C GLU A 122 -19.65 38.99 -22.46
N THR A 123 -19.82 38.38 -23.65
CA THR A 123 -20.81 38.86 -24.63
C THR A 123 -22.25 38.43 -24.32
N GLN A 124 -22.47 37.49 -23.40
CA GLN A 124 -23.81 37.01 -23.01
C GLN A 124 -24.38 37.73 -21.78
N GLN A 125 -23.65 38.69 -21.20
CA GLN A 125 -24.08 39.49 -20.04
C GLN A 125 -24.59 40.90 -20.40
N HIS A 126 -24.80 41.20 -21.67
CA HIS A 126 -25.45 42.43 -22.15
C HIS A 126 -26.74 42.15 -22.90
#